data_AF-A0A5R9B2Z3-F1
#
_entry.id   AF-A0A5R9B2Z3-F1
#
_cell.length_a   1.000
_cell.length_b   1.000
_cell.length_c   1.000
_cell.angle_alpha   90.00
_cell.angle_beta   90.00
_cell.angle_gamma   90.00
#
_symmetry.space_group_name_H-M   'P 1'
#
loop_
_entity.id
_entity.type
_entity.pdbx_description
1 polymer ?
#
loop_
_entity_poly.entity_id
_entity_poly.type
_entity_poly.pdbx_seq_one_letter_code
_entity_poly.pdbx_strand_id
1 'polypeptide(L)'
;MSIFYFIIFLIIVVAFFLLIKKQYRNEASVNKRKRKREKRAENYINEAFKIENLQSIKETPQHITLVYPKETLNIKPDNVSQVQYVNEEKIDTHFELPTDIKREEVYDYALQHTHFYIMHERYDRLKKQNNK
;
A
#
# COMPACT_ATOMS: atom_id res chain seq x y z
N MET A 1 23.52 54.94 8.27
CA MET A 1 22.30 54.48 7.56
C MET A 1 22.57 53.28 6.64
N SER A 2 23.46 53.36 5.65
CA SER A 2 23.76 52.25 4.71
C SER A 2 24.15 50.92 5.39
N ILE A 3 25.04 50.94 6.38
CA ILE A 3 25.48 49.73 7.11
C ILE A 3 24.34 49.09 7.93
N PHE A 4 23.47 49.91 8.53
CA PHE A 4 22.32 49.40 9.29
C PHE A 4 21.32 48.69 8.39
N TYR A 5 21.02 49.25 7.21
CA TYR A 5 20.16 48.59 6.22
C TYR A 5 20.79 47.29 5.68
N PHE A 6 22.12 47.26 5.53
CA PHE A 6 22.83 46.05 5.13
C PHE A 6 22.73 44.93 6.18
N ILE A 7 22.86 45.26 7.47
CA ILE A 7 22.72 44.29 8.58
C ILE A 7 21.27 43.78 8.63
N ILE A 8 20.27 44.66 8.49
CA ILE A 8 18.85 44.27 8.47
C ILE A 8 18.56 43.34 7.28
N PHE A 9 19.08 43.65 6.09
CA PHE A 9 18.96 42.78 4.92
C PHE A 9 19.54 41.39 5.16
N LEU A 10 20.72 41.30 5.78
CA LEU A 10 21.37 40.04 6.09
C LEU A 10 20.54 39.20 7.08
N ILE A 11 19.94 39.83 8.09
CA ILE A 11 19.02 39.17 9.03
C ILE A 11 17.79 38.62 8.30
N ILE A 12 17.20 39.37 7.36
CA ILE A 12 16.04 38.93 6.57
C ILE A 12 16.40 37.70 5.73
N VAL A 13 17.55 37.72 5.05
CA VAL A 13 18.03 36.57 4.25
C VAL A 13 18.21 35.33 5.12
N VAL A 14 18.81 35.48 6.31
CA VAL A 14 18.98 34.37 7.26
C VAL A 14 17.63 33.85 7.75
N ALA A 15 16.67 34.72 8.05
CA ALA A 15 15.33 34.33 8.47
C ALA A 15 14.61 33.53 7.38
N PHE A 16 14.64 33.99 6.12
CA PHE A 16 14.09 33.26 4.98
C PHE A 16 14.76 31.89 4.81
N PHE A 17 16.08 31.82 4.90
CA PHE A 17 16.81 30.55 4.81
C PHE A 17 16.38 29.56 5.90
N LEU A 18 16.21 30.02 7.13
CA LEU A 18 15.74 29.17 8.24
C LEU A 18 14.30 28.68 8.05
N LEU A 19 13.40 29.53 7.52
CA LEU A 19 12.02 29.15 7.22
C LEU A 19 11.95 28.05 6.15
N ILE A 20 12.68 28.23 5.05
CA ILE A 20 12.78 27.24 3.96
C ILE A 20 13.34 25.92 4.52
N LYS A 21 14.45 25.98 5.27
CA LYS A 21 15.06 24.79 5.89
C LYS A 21 14.10 24.07 6.83
N LYS A 22 13.28 24.79 7.60
CA LYS A 22 12.27 24.21 8.50
C LYS A 22 11.17 23.51 7.72
N GLN A 23 10.67 24.12 6.64
CA GLN A 23 9.64 23.53 5.78
C GLN A 23 10.13 22.21 5.15
N TYR A 24 11.32 22.20 4.53
CA TYR A 24 11.89 20.99 3.95
C TYR A 24 12.06 19.85 4.97
N ARG A 25 12.52 20.16 6.20
CA ARG A 25 12.65 19.15 7.27
C ARG A 25 11.30 18.58 7.69
N ASN A 26 10.27 19.43 7.77
CA ASN A 26 8.92 18.99 8.12
C ASN A 26 8.35 18.07 7.05
N GLU A 27 8.42 18.46 5.78
CA GLU A 27 7.98 17.64 4.64
C GLU A 27 8.72 16.29 4.59
N ALA A 28 10.04 16.30 4.77
CA ALA A 28 10.82 15.07 4.83
C ALA A 28 10.40 14.15 5.98
N SER A 29 10.07 14.73 7.14
CA SER A 29 9.62 13.96 8.31
C SER A 29 8.22 13.35 8.10
N VAL A 30 7.31 14.09 7.46
CA VAL A 30 5.96 13.62 7.12
C VAL A 30 6.04 12.50 6.10
N ASN A 31 6.82 12.68 5.02
CA ASN A 31 7.04 11.67 4.00
C ASN A 31 7.69 10.40 4.58
N LYS A 32 8.63 10.54 5.52
CA LYS A 32 9.22 9.39 6.22
C LYS A 32 8.19 8.62 7.05
N ARG A 33 7.27 9.31 7.74
CA ARG A 33 6.19 8.66 8.50
C ARG A 33 5.19 7.97 7.56
N LYS A 34 4.85 8.61 6.44
CA LYS A 34 3.99 8.07 5.39
C LYS A 34 4.55 6.76 4.82
N ARG A 35 5.80 6.77 4.37
CA ARG A 35 6.53 5.57 3.89
C ARG A 35 6.57 4.42 4.89
N LYS A 36 6.71 4.74 6.19
CA LYS A 36 6.65 3.72 7.25
C LYS A 36 5.25 3.12 7.40
N ARG A 37 4.18 3.89 7.18
CA ARG A 37 2.80 3.38 7.21
C ARG A 37 2.51 2.51 6.01
N GLU A 38 2.92 2.95 4.80
CA GLU A 38 2.84 2.18 3.56
C GLU A 38 3.51 0.82 3.73
N LYS A 39 4.79 0.81 4.11
CA LYS A 39 5.55 -0.43 4.31
C LYS A 39 4.95 -1.35 5.37
N ARG A 40 4.31 -0.81 6.42
CA ARG A 40 3.64 -1.64 7.43
C ARG A 40 2.39 -2.33 6.87
N ALA A 41 1.59 -1.61 6.09
CA ALA A 41 0.39 -2.17 5.49
C ALA A 41 0.76 -3.18 4.39
N GLU A 42 1.76 -2.87 3.56
CA GLU A 42 2.34 -3.78 2.57
C GLU A 42 2.86 -5.07 3.24
N ASN A 43 3.69 -4.95 4.27
CA ASN A 43 4.20 -6.11 5.01
C ASN A 43 3.06 -6.92 5.64
N TYR A 44 2.07 -6.26 6.24
CA TYR A 44 0.94 -6.95 6.85
C TYR A 44 0.16 -7.77 5.81
N ILE A 45 -0.15 -7.19 4.65
CA ILE A 45 -0.86 -7.88 3.57
C ILE A 45 -0.03 -9.07 3.07
N ASN A 46 1.27 -8.86 2.79
CA ASN A 46 2.16 -9.90 2.28
C ASN A 46 2.38 -11.05 3.27
N GLU A 47 2.40 -10.77 4.57
CA GLU A 47 2.54 -11.79 5.61
C GLU A 47 1.24 -12.54 5.89
N ALA A 48 0.10 -11.83 5.93
CA ALA A 48 -1.19 -12.40 6.28
C ALA A 48 -1.80 -13.22 5.14
N PHE A 49 -1.62 -12.81 3.88
CA PHE A 49 -2.37 -13.32 2.74
C PHE A 49 -1.58 -14.18 1.77
N LYS A 50 -0.54 -14.87 2.22
CA LYS A 50 0.27 -15.77 1.37
C LYS A 50 -0.60 -16.71 0.53
N ILE A 51 -0.35 -16.77 -0.78
CA ILE A 51 -1.10 -17.61 -1.73
C ILE A 51 -1.12 -19.10 -1.31
N GLU A 52 -0.05 -19.56 -0.65
CA GLU A 52 0.06 -20.90 -0.08
C GLU A 52 -1.04 -21.23 0.94
N ASN A 53 -1.47 -20.23 1.71
CA ASN A 53 -2.46 -20.36 2.79
C ASN A 53 -3.90 -20.19 2.31
N LEU A 54 -4.12 -19.95 1.02
CA LEU A 54 -5.45 -19.74 0.45
C LEU A 54 -6.27 -21.05 0.53
N GLN A 55 -7.41 -21.00 1.22
CA GLN A 55 -8.24 -22.18 1.50
C GLN A 55 -9.33 -22.40 0.45
N SER A 56 -9.94 -21.32 -0.05
CA SER A 56 -10.92 -21.41 -1.11
C SER A 56 -11.06 -20.09 -1.87
N ILE A 57 -11.59 -20.19 -3.09
CA ILE A 57 -11.91 -19.03 -3.93
C ILE A 57 -13.39 -19.12 -4.29
N LYS A 58 -14.12 -18.01 -4.09
CA LYS A 58 -15.48 -17.85 -4.60
C LYS A 58 -15.50 -16.71 -5.59
N GLU A 59 -16.15 -16.92 -6.71
CA GLU A 59 -16.17 -15.95 -7.79
C GLU A 59 -17.60 -15.52 -8.06
N THR A 60 -17.81 -14.21 -8.04
CA THR A 60 -19.06 -13.58 -8.48
C THR A 60 -18.74 -12.62 -9.62
N PRO A 61 -19.74 -12.18 -10.41
CA PRO A 61 -19.50 -11.24 -11.51
C PRO A 61 -18.85 -9.91 -11.09
N GLN A 62 -18.98 -9.52 -9.81
CA GLN A 62 -18.53 -8.22 -9.32
C GLN A 62 -17.26 -8.31 -8.46
N HIS A 63 -17.00 -9.45 -7.83
CA HIS A 63 -15.88 -9.63 -6.91
C HIS A 63 -15.42 -11.08 -6.84
N ILE A 64 -14.13 -11.25 -6.56
CA ILE A 64 -13.52 -12.52 -6.18
C ILE A 64 -13.33 -12.50 -4.67
N THR A 65 -13.85 -13.51 -4.00
CA THR A 65 -13.68 -13.73 -2.57
C THR A 65 -12.57 -14.74 -2.34
N LEU A 66 -11.47 -14.29 -1.74
CA LEU A 66 -10.35 -15.12 -1.32
C LEU A 66 -10.51 -15.46 0.17
N VAL A 67 -10.66 -16.75 0.49
CA VAL A 67 -10.86 -17.21 1.87
C VAL A 67 -9.54 -17.69 2.45
N TYR A 68 -9.09 -17.06 3.52
CA TYR A 68 -7.91 -17.43 4.31
C TYR A 68 -8.34 -17.93 5.70
N PRO A 69 -7.45 -18.59 6.46
CA PRO A 69 -7.80 -19.16 7.77
C PRO A 69 -8.30 -18.13 8.79
N LYS A 70 -7.84 -16.89 8.70
CA LYS A 70 -8.13 -15.82 9.68
C LYS A 70 -9.09 -14.75 9.16
N GLU A 71 -9.16 -14.57 7.86
CA GLU A 71 -9.85 -13.44 7.24
C GLU A 71 -10.30 -13.80 5.83
N THR A 72 -11.34 -13.13 5.35
CA THR A 72 -11.85 -13.29 3.99
C THR A 72 -11.73 -11.96 3.27
N LEU A 73 -11.13 -11.98 2.08
CA LEU A 73 -10.91 -10.79 1.27
C LEU A 73 -11.90 -10.75 0.12
N ASN A 74 -12.60 -9.63 -0.04
CA ASN A 74 -13.40 -9.36 -1.23
C ASN A 74 -12.64 -8.37 -2.11
N ILE A 75 -12.16 -8.85 -3.24
CA ILE A 75 -11.32 -8.08 -4.16
C ILE A 75 -11.96 -8.02 -5.54
N LYS A 76 -11.60 -6.98 -6.30
CA LYS A 76 -12.05 -6.84 -7.68
C LYS A 76 -11.45 -7.96 -8.54
N PRO A 77 -12.18 -8.47 -9.55
CA PRO A 77 -11.64 -9.48 -10.46
C PRO A 77 -10.33 -9.03 -11.12
N ASP A 78 -10.22 -7.75 -11.46
CA ASP A 78 -9.01 -7.16 -12.09
C ASP A 78 -7.74 -7.29 -11.22
N ASN A 79 -7.89 -7.41 -9.90
CA ASN A 79 -6.79 -7.55 -8.96
C ASN A 79 -6.33 -9.02 -8.81
N VAL A 80 -6.88 -9.95 -9.58
CA VAL A 80 -6.48 -11.36 -9.56
C VAL A 80 -6.05 -11.78 -10.96
N SER A 81 -4.81 -12.24 -11.07
CA SER A 81 -4.26 -12.77 -12.30
C SER A 81 -3.91 -14.24 -12.12
N GLN A 82 -4.30 -15.05 -13.10
CA GLN A 82 -3.92 -16.46 -13.12
C GLN A 82 -2.59 -16.62 -13.86
N VAL A 83 -1.60 -17.21 -13.19
CA VAL A 83 -0.25 -17.43 -13.73
C VAL A 83 -0.02 -18.89 -14.10
N GLN A 84 1.01 -19.16 -14.90
CA GLN A 84 1.24 -20.50 -15.43
C GLN A 84 2.08 -21.35 -14.48
N TYR A 85 3.02 -20.74 -13.75
CA TYR A 85 3.99 -21.47 -12.92
C TYR A 85 3.91 -21.10 -11.43
N VAL A 86 4.26 -22.05 -10.56
CA VAL A 86 4.22 -21.87 -9.10
C VAL A 86 5.17 -20.76 -8.63
N ASN A 87 6.33 -20.60 -9.27
CA ASN A 87 7.29 -19.54 -8.93
C ASN A 87 6.82 -18.12 -9.31
N GLU A 88 5.74 -18.02 -10.07
CA GLU A 88 5.08 -16.75 -10.39
C GLU A 88 3.97 -16.41 -9.38
N GLU A 89 3.61 -17.35 -8.49
CA GLU A 89 2.65 -17.08 -7.43
C GLU A 89 3.22 -16.05 -6.46
N LYS A 90 2.56 -14.89 -6.39
CA LYS A 90 2.97 -13.80 -5.49
C LYS A 90 1.80 -12.89 -5.18
N ILE A 91 2.02 -12.07 -4.17
CA ILE A 91 1.19 -10.91 -3.84
C ILE A 91 2.05 -9.70 -4.16
N ASP A 92 1.49 -8.77 -4.91
CA ASP A 92 2.17 -7.54 -5.28
C ASP A 92 1.33 -6.36 -4.80
N THR A 93 1.81 -5.68 -3.76
CA THR A 93 1.14 -4.53 -3.17
C THR A 93 2.00 -3.31 -3.42
N HIS A 94 1.52 -2.40 -4.26
CA HIS A 94 2.23 -1.16 -4.55
C HIS A 94 1.27 0.03 -4.54
N PHE A 95 1.50 0.98 -3.61
CA PHE A 95 0.66 2.15 -3.45
C PHE A 95 1.41 3.29 -2.77
N GLU A 96 0.93 4.51 -3.00
CA GLU A 96 1.30 5.70 -2.23
C GLU A 96 0.06 6.20 -1.49
N LEU A 97 0.15 6.42 -0.18
CA LEU A 97 -1.01 6.86 0.59
C LEU A 97 -1.44 8.28 0.17
N PRO A 98 -2.74 8.58 0.09
CA PRO A 98 -3.19 9.97 0.01
C PRO A 98 -2.75 10.76 1.25
N THR A 99 -2.58 12.07 1.12
CA THR A 99 -2.17 12.93 2.25
C THR A 99 -3.20 12.92 3.39
N ASP A 100 -4.49 12.85 3.02
CA ASP A 100 -5.62 13.01 3.95
C ASP A 100 -6.29 11.69 4.32
N ILE A 101 -5.67 10.55 4.02
CA ILE A 101 -6.26 9.24 4.33
C ILE A 101 -6.32 9.00 5.84
N LYS A 102 -7.49 8.58 6.31
CA LYS A 102 -7.68 8.23 7.72
C LYS A 102 -6.90 6.97 8.08
N ARG A 103 -6.64 6.77 9.38
CA ARG A 103 -5.83 5.63 9.82
C ARG A 103 -6.53 4.31 9.56
N GLU A 104 -7.85 4.27 9.79
CA GLU A 104 -8.71 3.12 9.56
C GLU A 104 -8.76 2.70 8.08
N GLU A 105 -8.68 3.65 7.14
CA GLU A 105 -8.82 3.42 5.70
C GLU A 105 -7.54 2.91 5.03
N VAL A 106 -6.39 2.96 5.71
CA VAL A 106 -5.09 2.57 5.14
C VAL A 106 -5.09 1.13 4.64
N TYR A 107 -5.70 0.24 5.43
CA TYR A 107 -5.71 -1.19 5.11
C TYR A 107 -6.56 -1.46 3.86
N ASP A 108 -7.79 -0.96 3.84
CA ASP A 108 -8.69 -1.11 2.70
C ASP A 108 -8.08 -0.51 1.42
N TYR A 109 -7.42 0.64 1.54
CA TYR A 109 -6.71 1.27 0.44
C TYR A 109 -5.56 0.40 -0.07
N ALA A 110 -4.71 -0.11 0.82
CA ALA A 110 -3.61 -0.99 0.44
C ALA A 110 -4.12 -2.28 -0.24
N LEU A 111 -5.24 -2.84 0.24
CA LEU A 111 -5.86 -4.02 -0.34
C LEU A 111 -6.41 -3.75 -1.76
N GLN A 112 -7.01 -2.60 -2.00
CA GLN A 112 -7.46 -2.18 -3.34
C GLN A 112 -6.31 -2.05 -4.34
N HIS A 113 -5.10 -1.79 -3.87
CA HIS A 113 -3.88 -1.68 -4.66
C HIS A 113 -2.99 -2.94 -4.58
N THR A 114 -3.55 -4.06 -4.14
CA THR A 114 -2.87 -5.36 -4.09
C THR A 114 -3.34 -6.25 -5.22
N HIS A 115 -2.39 -6.83 -5.96
CA HIS A 115 -2.62 -7.86 -6.98
C HIS A 115 -2.22 -9.24 -6.47
N PHE A 116 -3.08 -10.22 -6.75
CA PHE A 116 -2.89 -11.62 -6.40
C PHE A 116 -2.60 -12.42 -7.67
N TYR A 117 -1.39 -12.97 -7.76
CA TYR A 117 -0.98 -13.87 -8.83
C TYR A 117 -1.10 -15.30 -8.32
N ILE A 118 -2.05 -16.06 -8.87
CA ILE A 118 -2.39 -17.41 -8.40
C ILE A 118 -2.23 -18.37 -9.57
N MET A 119 -1.56 -19.51 -9.39
CA MET A 119 -1.40 -20.47 -10.48
C MET A 119 -2.76 -21.00 -10.93
N HIS A 120 -2.94 -21.14 -12.25
CA HIS A 120 -4.20 -21.59 -12.85
C HIS A 120 -4.73 -22.89 -12.20
N GLU A 121 -3.86 -23.91 -12.05
CA GLU A 121 -4.24 -25.19 -11.43
C GLU A 121 -4.69 -25.02 -9.97
N ARG A 122 -3.99 -24.19 -9.19
CA ARG A 122 -4.36 -23.89 -7.80
C ARG A 122 -5.70 -23.18 -7.75
N TYR A 123 -5.89 -22.16 -8.58
CA TYR A 123 -7.12 -21.38 -8.66
C TYR A 123 -8.33 -22.29 -8.92
N ASP A 124 -8.24 -23.15 -9.93
CA ASP A 124 -9.30 -24.09 -10.30
C ASP A 124 -9.62 -25.10 -9.20
N ARG A 125 -8.59 -25.63 -8.54
CA ARG A 125 -8.74 -26.58 -7.42
C ARG A 125 -9.49 -25.94 -6.25
N LEU A 126 -9.07 -24.74 -5.85
CA LEU A 126 -9.63 -24.01 -4.72
C LEU A 126 -11.04 -23.47 -4.98
N LYS A 127 -11.39 -23.23 -6.26
CA LYS A 127 -12.75 -22.90 -6.69
C LYS A 127 -13.67 -24.12 -6.60
N LYS A 128 -13.23 -25.29 -7.06
CA LYS A 128 -14.04 -26.53 -7.10
C LYS A 128 -14.35 -27.11 -5.71
N GLN A 129 -13.48 -26.91 -4.73
CA GLN A 129 -13.68 -27.41 -3.36
C GLN A 129 -14.92 -26.84 -2.65
N ASN A 130 -15.48 -25.72 -3.10
CA ASN A 130 -16.71 -25.12 -2.54
C ASN A 130 -18.00 -25.61 -3.19
N ASN A 131 -17.93 -26.35 -4.32
CA ASN A 131 -19.11 -26.83 -5.06
C ASN A 131 -19.52 -28.27 -4.69
N LYS A 132 -19.05 -28.78 -3.54
CA LYS A 132 -19.45 -30.06 -2.94
C LYS A 132 -20.02 -29.79 -1.55
#